data_AF-A0AAU2EW25-F1
#
_entry.id   AF-A0AAU2EW25-F1
#
_cell.length_a   1.000
_cell.length_b   1.000
_cell.length_c   1.000
_cell.angle_alpha   90.00
_cell.angle_beta   90.00
_cell.angle_gamma   90.00
#
_symmetry.space_group_name_H-M   'P 1'
#
loop_
_entity.id
_entity.type
_entity.pdbx_description
1 polymer ?
#
loop_
_entity_poly.entity_id
_entity_poly.type
_entity_poly.pdbx_seq_one_letter_code
_entity_poly.pdbx_strand_id
1 'polypeptide(L)'
;MATDTEPHPQSGGVRTRTRAAIDAPHLRTDRWWLAPAATAAGLLAFIVYSTWRAFANADYYAAPYVSPFYSPCLADNCAPMRHGPNADLFGAWWGISPAIIILIFPLGFRLTCYYYRKAYYRGFWASPPACAVAEPHKKYTGETRFPLVFQNMHRYFFYAALVVAGILTYDTVLAFRDEHYNWGHMGLGSLVFLLNITLIWAYTLSCHSCRHIVGGKLKHFSKHPVRYRAWQWVGKLNDRHMLLAWASLVSVALADFYVYLVASGAFDDPRFF
;
A
#
# COMPACT_ATOMS: atom_id res chain seq x y z
N MET A 1 -52.50 27.54 31.76
CA MET A 1 -51.16 28.10 32.06
C MET A 1 -50.15 27.06 31.63
N ALA A 2 -49.56 27.26 30.46
CA ALA A 2 -48.43 26.48 29.98
C ALA A 2 -47.15 27.10 30.52
N THR A 3 -46.26 26.30 31.09
CA THR A 3 -44.86 26.67 31.32
C THR A 3 -44.01 25.71 30.51
N ASP A 4 -43.70 26.14 29.29
CA ASP A 4 -42.73 25.53 28.41
C ASP A 4 -41.37 25.46 29.12
N THR A 5 -40.87 24.25 29.32
CA THR A 5 -39.46 24.04 29.64
C THR A 5 -38.81 23.55 28.36
N GLU A 6 -38.33 24.47 27.53
CA GLU A 6 -37.51 24.10 26.38
C GLU A 6 -36.20 23.45 26.87
N PRO A 7 -35.82 22.26 26.38
CA PRO A 7 -34.49 21.74 26.60
C PRO A 7 -33.52 22.49 25.68
N HIS A 8 -32.73 23.40 26.23
CA HIS A 8 -31.57 23.94 25.52
C HIS A 8 -30.68 22.78 25.06
N PRO A 9 -30.43 22.61 23.75
CA PRO A 9 -29.45 21.65 23.29
C PRO A 9 -28.09 22.24 23.65
N GLN A 10 -27.54 21.84 24.80
CA GLN A 10 -26.12 22.08 25.08
C GLN A 10 -25.34 21.31 24.01
N SER A 11 -24.95 22.03 22.96
CA SER A 11 -24.03 21.52 21.96
C SER A 11 -22.71 21.21 22.65
N GLY A 12 -22.53 19.97 23.07
CA GLY A 12 -21.26 19.46 23.57
C GLY A 12 -20.20 19.67 22.50
N GLY A 13 -19.29 20.61 22.74
CA GLY A 13 -18.25 20.98 21.81
C GLY A 13 -17.20 21.84 22.49
N VAL A 14 -16.08 22.09 21.81
CA VAL A 14 -14.89 22.81 22.31
C VAL A 14 -15.15 24.28 22.73
N ARG A 15 -16.39 24.75 22.62
CA ARG A 15 -16.83 26.15 22.84
C ARG A 15 -17.78 26.31 24.04
N THR A 16 -17.93 25.30 24.91
CA THR A 16 -18.80 25.42 26.11
C THR A 16 -18.15 26.29 27.19
N ARG A 17 -18.97 27.05 27.94
CA ARG A 17 -18.55 28.05 28.94
C ARG A 17 -17.80 27.49 30.16
N THR A 18 -17.70 26.18 30.32
CA THR A 18 -17.07 25.52 31.48
C THR A 18 -15.58 25.18 31.29
N ARG A 19 -14.98 25.49 30.12
CA ARG A 19 -13.54 25.34 29.89
C ARG A 19 -12.83 26.70 29.82
N ALA A 20 -11.54 26.71 30.15
CA ALA A 20 -10.68 27.88 30.01
C ALA A 20 -10.76 28.46 28.59
N ALA A 21 -10.99 29.78 28.48
CA ALA A 21 -10.98 30.49 27.22
C ALA A 21 -9.54 30.56 26.70
N ILE A 22 -9.21 29.75 25.70
CA ILE A 22 -7.92 29.75 25.02
C ILE A 22 -8.16 30.36 23.64
N ASP A 23 -7.57 31.55 23.40
CA ASP A 23 -7.69 32.24 22.11
C ASP A 23 -6.87 31.55 21.01
N ALA A 24 -5.79 30.87 21.39
CA ALA A 24 -4.93 30.15 20.46
C ALA A 24 -5.66 28.91 19.86
N PRO A 25 -5.54 28.65 18.55
CA PRO A 25 -6.20 27.52 17.89
C PRO A 25 -5.70 26.15 18.40
N HIS A 26 -4.46 26.09 18.90
CA HIS A 26 -3.90 24.96 19.63
C HIS A 26 -2.74 25.42 20.53
N LEU A 27 -2.46 24.66 21.59
CA LEU A 27 -1.35 24.94 22.52
C LEU A 27 -0.03 24.23 22.16
N ARG A 28 0.01 23.53 21.01
CA ARG A 28 1.24 22.84 20.57
C ARG A 28 2.29 23.83 20.09
N THR A 29 3.49 23.72 20.66
CA THR A 29 4.68 24.51 20.31
C THR A 29 5.72 23.70 19.52
N ASP A 30 5.56 22.39 19.44
CA ASP A 30 6.46 21.50 18.73
C ASP A 30 6.17 21.47 17.21
N ARG A 31 7.06 20.87 16.42
CA ARG A 31 6.91 20.74 14.95
C ARG A 31 5.91 19.63 14.57
N TRP A 32 4.69 19.73 15.08
CA TRP A 32 3.63 18.74 14.91
C TRP A 32 3.26 18.48 13.44
N TRP A 33 3.51 19.46 12.56
CA TRP A 33 3.24 19.37 11.12
C TRP A 33 4.29 18.56 10.36
N LEU A 34 5.50 18.35 10.92
CA LEU A 34 6.61 17.76 10.19
C LEU A 34 6.32 16.31 9.79
N ALA A 35 5.83 15.49 10.71
CA ALA A 35 5.52 14.08 10.44
C ALA A 35 4.44 13.88 9.34
N PRO A 36 3.26 14.56 9.40
CA PRO A 36 2.28 14.46 8.32
C PRO A 36 2.79 15.07 7.01
N ALA A 37 3.57 16.15 7.04
CA ALA A 37 4.14 16.75 5.83
C ALA A 37 5.18 15.82 5.17
N ALA A 38 6.09 15.21 5.94
CA ALA A 38 7.07 14.25 5.42
C ALA A 38 6.38 13.02 4.81
N THR A 39 5.35 12.51 5.49
CA THR A 39 4.51 11.42 4.98
C THR A 39 3.84 11.81 3.66
N ALA A 40 3.22 13.00 3.60
CA ALA A 40 2.55 13.50 2.39
C ALA A 40 3.54 13.67 1.23
N ALA A 41 4.73 14.24 1.49
CA ALA A 41 5.78 14.41 0.50
C ALA A 41 6.27 13.07 -0.06
N GLY A 42 6.55 12.08 0.80
CA GLY A 42 6.97 10.75 0.37
C GLY A 42 5.91 10.02 -0.46
N LEU A 43 4.64 10.09 -0.04
CA LEU A 43 3.53 9.52 -0.80
C LEU A 43 3.31 10.24 -2.13
N LEU A 44 3.42 11.58 -2.16
CA LEU A 44 3.29 12.36 -3.39
C LEU A 44 4.41 12.03 -4.37
N ALA A 45 5.66 11.91 -3.91
CA ALA A 45 6.78 11.50 -4.74
C ALA A 45 6.54 10.11 -5.35
N PHE A 46 6.06 9.15 -4.55
CA PHE A 46 5.70 7.83 -5.06
C PHE A 46 4.54 7.88 -6.05
N ILE A 47 3.51 8.70 -5.81
CA ILE A 47 2.39 8.88 -6.73
C ILE A 47 2.90 9.41 -8.08
N VAL A 48 3.67 10.50 -8.08
CA VAL A 48 4.25 11.08 -9.31
C VAL A 48 5.08 10.04 -10.07
N TYR A 49 5.98 9.34 -9.35
CA TYR A 49 6.80 8.27 -9.94
C TYR A 49 5.95 7.15 -10.55
N SER A 50 5.02 6.59 -9.78
CA SER A 50 4.18 5.48 -10.21
C SER A 50 3.23 5.86 -11.34
N THR A 51 2.71 7.09 -11.36
CA THR A 51 1.91 7.61 -12.47
C THR A 51 2.75 7.70 -13.73
N TRP A 52 3.94 8.31 -13.68
CA TRP A 52 4.84 8.35 -14.84
C TRP A 52 5.14 6.94 -15.36
N ARG A 53 5.56 6.01 -14.49
CA ARG A 53 5.85 4.63 -14.86
C ARG A 53 4.64 3.88 -15.39
N ALA A 54 3.45 4.10 -14.84
CA ALA A 54 2.22 3.48 -15.33
C ALA A 54 1.87 3.95 -16.75
N PHE A 55 2.09 5.21 -17.10
CA PHE A 55 1.74 5.74 -18.43
C PHE A 55 2.88 5.64 -19.46
N ALA A 56 4.13 5.52 -19.03
CA ALA A 56 5.27 5.42 -19.94
C ALA A 56 5.17 4.23 -20.89
N ASN A 57 4.62 3.11 -20.43
CA ASN A 57 4.43 1.87 -21.21
C ASN A 57 5.68 1.42 -22.00
N ALA A 58 6.86 1.65 -21.42
CA ALA A 58 8.16 1.34 -22.01
C ALA A 58 9.14 0.94 -20.92
N ASP A 59 10.21 0.24 -21.32
CA ASP A 59 11.35 -0.10 -20.46
C ASP A 59 10.91 -0.75 -19.13
N TYR A 60 10.03 -1.75 -19.22
CA TYR A 60 9.49 -2.48 -18.07
C TYR A 60 9.85 -3.97 -18.07
N TYR A 61 10.57 -4.43 -19.10
CA TYR A 61 11.02 -5.81 -19.22
C TYR A 61 12.43 -5.87 -19.82
N ALA A 62 13.33 -6.54 -19.13
CA ALA A 62 14.68 -6.88 -19.59
C ALA A 62 15.02 -8.26 -19.03
N ALA A 63 15.13 -9.27 -19.90
CA ALA A 63 15.21 -10.66 -19.47
C ALA A 63 16.35 -10.89 -18.44
N PRO A 64 16.09 -11.55 -17.30
CA PRO A 64 14.82 -12.20 -16.90
C PRO A 64 13.85 -11.30 -16.10
N TYR A 65 14.18 -10.03 -15.87
CA TYR A 65 13.48 -9.14 -14.95
C TYR A 65 12.27 -8.44 -15.57
N VAL A 66 11.16 -8.45 -14.84
CA VAL A 66 9.93 -7.70 -15.16
C VAL A 66 9.61 -6.72 -14.05
N SER A 67 9.25 -5.49 -14.41
CA SER A 67 8.80 -4.50 -13.44
C SER A 67 7.60 -5.04 -12.65
N PRO A 68 7.60 -4.91 -11.30
CA PRO A 68 6.46 -5.30 -10.48
C PRO A 68 5.19 -4.45 -10.74
N PHE A 69 5.28 -3.36 -11.51
CA PHE A 69 4.12 -2.59 -11.95
C PHE A 69 3.44 -3.16 -13.20
N TYR A 70 4.13 -4.04 -13.93
CA TYR A 70 3.69 -4.60 -15.20
C TYR A 70 3.43 -6.11 -15.15
N SER A 71 3.64 -6.75 -13.99
CA SER A 71 3.41 -8.19 -13.80
C SER A 71 2.22 -8.50 -12.87
N PRO A 72 1.34 -9.46 -13.22
CA PRO A 72 1.28 -10.18 -14.49
C PRO A 72 0.93 -9.27 -15.67
N CYS A 73 1.37 -9.67 -16.87
CA CYS A 73 0.82 -9.07 -18.07
C CYS A 73 -0.60 -9.60 -18.27
N LEU A 74 -1.57 -8.68 -18.31
CA LEU A 74 -2.99 -9.03 -18.49
C LEU A 74 -3.56 -8.64 -19.87
N ALA A 75 -2.80 -7.94 -20.70
CA ALA A 75 -3.28 -7.38 -21.96
C ALA A 75 -2.36 -7.72 -23.15
N ASP A 76 -2.94 -7.81 -24.34
CA ASP A 76 -2.21 -8.16 -25.58
C ASP A 76 -1.06 -7.19 -25.92
N ASN A 77 -1.09 -5.97 -25.37
CA ASN A 77 -0.12 -4.92 -25.66
C ASN A 77 1.12 -4.93 -24.74
N CYS A 78 1.33 -5.97 -23.93
CA CYS A 78 2.58 -6.14 -23.19
C CYS A 78 3.70 -6.73 -24.05
N ALA A 79 4.94 -6.53 -23.62
CA ALA A 79 6.07 -7.34 -24.05
C ALA A 79 5.87 -8.80 -23.60
N PRO A 80 6.00 -9.80 -24.50
CA PRO A 80 5.83 -11.20 -24.15
C PRO A 80 6.99 -11.69 -23.26
N MET A 81 6.69 -12.07 -22.03
CA MET A 81 7.69 -12.55 -21.07
C MET A 81 7.84 -14.06 -21.17
N ARG A 82 9.00 -14.55 -21.63
CA ARG A 82 9.17 -16.00 -21.85
C ARG A 82 9.08 -16.79 -20.55
N HIS A 83 8.10 -17.70 -20.48
CA HIS A 83 7.71 -18.44 -19.27
C HIS A 83 7.32 -17.53 -18.08
N GLY A 84 6.98 -16.27 -18.34
CA GLY A 84 6.44 -15.34 -17.36
C GLY A 84 4.93 -15.47 -17.22
N PRO A 85 4.35 -14.77 -16.22
CA PRO A 85 2.92 -14.75 -15.98
C PRO A 85 2.21 -13.81 -16.99
N ASN A 86 2.05 -14.29 -18.22
CA ASN A 86 1.25 -13.64 -19.25
C ASN A 86 -0.15 -14.28 -19.27
N ALA A 87 -1.18 -13.47 -19.16
CA ALA A 87 -2.57 -13.90 -19.24
C ALA A 87 -3.33 -12.89 -20.11
N ASP A 88 -3.56 -13.22 -21.38
CA ASP A 88 -4.19 -12.35 -22.38
C ASP A 88 -5.71 -12.23 -22.13
N LEU A 89 -6.09 -11.68 -20.96
CA LEU A 89 -7.48 -11.49 -20.55
C LEU A 89 -8.09 -10.24 -21.17
N PHE A 90 -7.26 -9.24 -21.48
CA PHE A 90 -7.62 -8.00 -22.12
C PHE A 90 -7.06 -7.97 -23.54
N GLY A 91 -7.92 -8.27 -24.52
CA GLY A 91 -7.52 -8.31 -25.91
C GLY A 91 -7.08 -6.94 -26.47
N ALA A 92 -6.81 -6.91 -27.77
CA ALA A 92 -6.38 -5.73 -28.54
C ALA A 92 -7.24 -4.45 -28.39
N TRP A 93 -8.44 -4.53 -27.82
CA TRP A 93 -9.28 -3.37 -27.50
C TRP A 93 -8.71 -2.50 -26.36
N TRP A 94 -7.82 -3.06 -25.52
CA TRP A 94 -7.16 -2.32 -24.45
C TRP A 94 -5.99 -1.50 -25.00
N GLY A 95 -6.24 -0.23 -25.30
CA GLY A 95 -5.26 0.68 -25.91
C GLY A 95 -4.38 1.47 -24.93
N ILE A 96 -4.54 1.27 -23.62
CA ILE A 96 -3.75 1.98 -22.59
C ILE A 96 -2.71 1.02 -22.00
N SER A 97 -1.73 1.55 -21.27
CA SER A 97 -0.73 0.76 -20.56
C SER A 97 -1.34 -0.40 -19.74
N PRO A 98 -0.76 -1.61 -19.84
CA PRO A 98 -1.19 -2.78 -19.08
C PRO A 98 -0.97 -2.61 -17.57
N ALA A 99 -0.01 -1.76 -17.16
CA ALA A 99 0.26 -1.49 -15.75
C ALA A 99 -0.99 -0.99 -15.00
N ILE A 100 -1.86 -0.23 -15.66
CA ILE A 100 -3.06 0.32 -15.02
C ILE A 100 -4.01 -0.78 -14.54
N ILE A 101 -4.11 -1.88 -15.29
CA ILE A 101 -4.98 -3.02 -14.96
C ILE A 101 -4.53 -3.65 -13.66
N ILE A 102 -3.23 -3.91 -13.53
CA ILE A 102 -2.70 -4.60 -12.36
C ILE A 102 -2.53 -3.67 -11.15
N LEU A 103 -2.13 -2.41 -11.36
CA LEU A 103 -1.85 -1.46 -10.28
C LEU A 103 -3.05 -1.16 -9.41
N ILE A 104 -4.29 -1.31 -9.91
CA ILE A 104 -5.51 -1.13 -9.12
C ILE A 104 -5.56 -2.03 -7.88
N PHE A 105 -4.98 -3.23 -7.94
CA PHE A 105 -5.01 -4.19 -6.83
C PHE A 105 -4.06 -3.82 -5.69
N PRO A 106 -2.73 -3.66 -5.90
CA PRO A 106 -1.82 -3.24 -4.85
C PRO A 106 -2.10 -1.80 -4.40
N LEU A 107 -2.50 -0.90 -5.31
CA LEU A 107 -2.90 0.46 -4.95
C LEU A 107 -4.17 0.43 -4.10
N GLY A 108 -5.19 -0.32 -4.50
CA GLY A 108 -6.42 -0.51 -3.72
C GLY A 108 -6.12 -1.10 -2.35
N PHE A 109 -5.25 -2.10 -2.25
CA PHE A 109 -4.83 -2.67 -0.97
C PHE A 109 -4.14 -1.64 -0.06
N ARG A 110 -3.26 -0.79 -0.60
CA ARG A 110 -2.62 0.29 0.15
C ARG A 110 -3.60 1.39 0.53
N LEU A 111 -4.36 1.95 -0.43
CA LEU A 111 -5.28 3.05 -0.19
C LEU A 111 -6.37 2.71 0.83
N THR A 112 -6.86 1.47 0.82
CA THR A 112 -7.88 0.98 1.77
C THR A 112 -7.33 0.59 3.14
N CYS A 113 -6.00 0.47 3.28
CA CYS A 113 -5.36 0.11 4.54
C CYS A 113 -5.55 1.21 5.58
N TYR A 114 -5.84 0.82 6.83
CA TYR A 114 -6.02 1.74 7.95
C TYR A 114 -4.80 2.66 8.18
N TYR A 115 -3.58 2.14 8.00
CA TYR A 115 -2.37 2.94 8.12
C TYR A 115 -2.31 4.05 7.07
N TYR A 116 -2.45 3.70 5.79
CA TYR A 116 -2.43 4.68 4.71
C TYR A 116 -3.59 5.66 4.84
N ARG A 117 -4.79 5.20 5.23
CA ARG A 117 -5.93 6.06 5.57
C ARG A 117 -5.54 7.15 6.55
N LYS A 118 -4.96 6.77 7.68
CA LYS A 118 -4.44 7.73 8.65
C LYS A 118 -3.39 8.66 8.03
N ALA A 119 -2.50 8.15 7.16
CA ALA A 119 -1.47 8.95 6.51
C ALA A 119 -2.05 10.04 5.60
N TYR A 120 -2.94 9.71 4.66
CA TYR A 120 -3.50 10.70 3.74
C TYR A 120 -4.58 11.58 4.38
N TYR A 121 -5.33 11.09 5.37
CA TYR A 121 -6.26 11.94 6.14
C TYR A 121 -5.51 13.02 6.90
N ARG A 122 -4.36 12.69 7.49
CA ARG A 122 -3.54 13.67 8.22
C ARG A 122 -2.72 14.58 7.30
N GLY A 123 -2.11 14.00 6.28
CA GLY A 123 -1.16 14.69 5.39
C GLY A 123 -1.84 15.55 4.32
N PHE A 124 -2.87 15.02 3.64
CA PHE A 124 -3.54 15.72 2.54
C PHE A 124 -4.86 16.38 2.96
N TRP A 125 -5.63 15.77 3.87
CA TRP A 125 -6.91 16.35 4.32
C TRP A 125 -6.84 17.10 5.64
N ALA A 126 -5.74 17.05 6.40
CA ALA A 126 -5.67 17.67 7.72
C ALA A 126 -6.86 17.31 8.64
N SER A 127 -7.28 16.04 8.68
CA SER A 127 -8.45 15.57 9.44
C SER A 127 -8.14 14.55 10.54
N PRO A 128 -7.89 14.99 11.79
CA PRO A 128 -7.08 16.17 12.14
C PRO A 128 -5.58 15.89 11.87
N PRO A 129 -4.75 16.90 11.56
CA PRO A 129 -3.36 16.67 11.13
C PRO A 129 -2.47 16.11 12.25
N ALA A 130 -2.77 16.46 13.50
CA ALA A 130 -2.07 15.95 14.68
C ALA A 130 -2.98 15.95 15.91
N CYS A 131 -2.59 15.22 16.96
CA CYS A 131 -3.27 15.29 18.26
C CYS A 131 -3.25 16.74 18.78
N ALA A 132 -4.36 17.19 19.38
CA ALA A 132 -4.56 18.55 19.90
C ALA A 132 -4.49 19.68 18.85
N VAL A 133 -4.48 19.35 17.54
CA VAL A 133 -4.64 20.32 16.46
C VAL A 133 -6.01 20.08 15.83
N ALA A 134 -6.87 21.10 15.86
CA ALA A 134 -8.23 20.97 15.34
C ALA A 134 -8.22 20.72 13.83
N GLU A 135 -9.17 19.91 13.35
CA GLU A 135 -9.41 19.78 11.92
C GLU A 135 -10.05 21.06 11.36
N PRO A 136 -9.71 21.48 10.12
CA PRO A 136 -10.32 22.64 9.49
C PRO A 136 -11.75 22.36 9.00
N HIS A 137 -12.13 21.07 8.90
CA HIS A 137 -13.40 20.63 8.37
C HIS A 137 -14.56 20.87 9.36
N LYS A 138 -15.66 21.46 8.86
CA LYS A 138 -16.86 21.73 9.66
C LYS A 138 -17.80 20.52 9.80
N LYS A 139 -17.67 19.54 8.90
CA LYS A 139 -18.55 18.37 8.81
C LYS A 139 -17.70 17.12 8.55
N TYR A 140 -17.96 16.07 9.31
CA TYR A 140 -17.39 14.75 9.06
C TYR A 140 -18.49 13.83 8.51
N THR A 141 -18.30 13.34 7.29
CA THR A 141 -19.25 12.39 6.66
C THR A 141 -18.85 10.94 6.89
N GLY A 142 -17.66 10.71 7.42
CA GLY A 142 -17.01 9.41 7.48
C GLY A 142 -16.85 8.74 6.12
N GLU A 143 -16.50 7.46 6.17
CA GLU A 143 -16.32 6.56 5.02
C GLU A 143 -17.64 5.91 4.59
N THR A 144 -18.76 6.62 4.73
CA THR A 144 -20.11 6.10 4.44
C THR A 144 -20.65 6.53 3.08
N ARG A 145 -19.98 7.48 2.41
CA ARG A 145 -20.42 8.04 1.13
C ARG A 145 -19.38 7.85 0.04
N PHE A 146 -19.84 7.77 -1.21
CA PHE A 146 -18.97 7.76 -2.37
C PHE A 146 -18.10 9.05 -2.42
N PRO A 147 -16.80 8.97 -2.72
CA PRO A 147 -16.01 7.76 -3.06
C PRO A 147 -15.40 7.03 -1.85
N LEU A 148 -15.48 7.59 -0.63
CA LEU A 148 -14.82 7.04 0.56
C LEU A 148 -15.40 5.70 1.06
N VAL A 149 -16.58 5.29 0.60
CA VAL A 149 -17.15 3.97 0.91
C VAL A 149 -16.24 2.80 0.51
N PHE A 150 -15.46 2.96 -0.57
CA PHE A 150 -14.52 1.93 -1.03
C PHE A 150 -13.41 1.64 -0.03
N GLN A 151 -13.17 2.54 0.93
CA GLN A 151 -12.21 2.34 2.00
C GLN A 151 -12.56 1.13 2.88
N ASN A 152 -13.82 0.69 2.89
CA ASN A 152 -14.27 -0.50 3.62
C ASN A 152 -13.96 -1.82 2.90
N MET A 153 -13.43 -1.77 1.67
CA MET A 153 -13.14 -2.96 0.86
C MET A 153 -11.77 -3.58 1.13
N HIS A 154 -11.02 -3.10 2.13
CA HIS A 154 -9.65 -3.57 2.41
C HIS A 154 -9.55 -5.09 2.52
N ARG A 155 -10.55 -5.73 3.14
CA ARG A 155 -10.60 -7.19 3.27
C ARG A 155 -10.63 -7.90 1.91
N TYR A 156 -11.29 -7.34 0.90
CA TYR A 156 -11.34 -7.93 -0.44
C TYR A 156 -10.03 -7.71 -1.19
N PHE A 157 -9.47 -6.51 -1.11
CA PHE A 157 -8.15 -6.22 -1.67
C PHE A 157 -7.04 -7.07 -1.06
N PHE A 158 -7.16 -7.50 0.20
CA PHE A 158 -6.22 -8.43 0.81
C PHE A 158 -6.12 -9.75 0.04
N TYR A 159 -7.24 -10.32 -0.42
CA TYR A 159 -7.21 -11.56 -1.20
C TYR A 159 -6.56 -11.34 -2.58
N ALA A 160 -6.88 -10.23 -3.24
CA ALA A 160 -6.21 -9.87 -4.50
C ALA A 160 -4.70 -9.66 -4.29
N ALA A 161 -4.29 -9.00 -3.19
CA ALA A 161 -2.90 -8.78 -2.86
C ALA A 161 -2.13 -10.09 -2.62
N LEU A 162 -2.76 -11.13 -2.05
CA LEU A 162 -2.15 -12.45 -1.92
C LEU A 162 -1.86 -13.09 -3.29
N VAL A 163 -2.79 -12.94 -4.25
CA VAL A 163 -2.60 -13.44 -5.62
C VAL A 163 -1.46 -12.70 -6.31
N VAL A 164 -1.47 -11.36 -6.26
CA VAL A 164 -0.40 -10.53 -6.84
C VAL A 164 0.95 -10.86 -6.19
N ALA A 165 1.02 -10.99 -4.87
CA ALA A 165 2.24 -11.41 -4.19
C ALA A 165 2.70 -12.81 -4.63
N GLY A 166 1.78 -13.75 -4.85
CA GLY A 166 2.11 -15.06 -5.42
C GLY A 166 2.75 -14.95 -6.82
N ILE A 167 2.21 -14.11 -7.68
CA ILE A 167 2.74 -13.87 -9.03
C ILE A 167 4.12 -13.21 -8.97
N LEU A 168 4.28 -12.16 -8.15
CA LEU A 168 5.59 -11.51 -7.97
C LEU A 168 6.63 -12.45 -7.33
N THR A 169 6.19 -13.46 -6.55
CA THR A 169 7.06 -14.53 -6.07
C THR A 169 7.52 -15.41 -7.23
N TYR A 170 6.62 -15.75 -8.14
CA TYR A 170 6.99 -16.47 -9.35
C TYR A 170 8.00 -15.69 -10.20
N ASP A 171 7.78 -14.39 -10.43
CA ASP A 171 8.75 -13.54 -11.13
C ASP A 171 10.11 -13.48 -10.42
N THR A 172 10.10 -13.45 -9.09
CA THR A 172 11.33 -13.50 -8.30
C THR A 172 12.07 -14.83 -8.47
N VAL A 173 11.36 -15.95 -8.64
CA VAL A 173 12.00 -17.23 -8.98
C VAL A 173 12.59 -17.17 -10.38
N LEU A 174 11.85 -16.62 -11.35
CA LEU A 174 12.33 -16.45 -12.73
C LEU A 174 13.56 -15.54 -12.83
N ALA A 175 13.74 -14.62 -11.87
CA ALA A 175 14.88 -13.73 -11.76
C ALA A 175 16.22 -14.45 -11.46
N PHE A 176 16.20 -15.76 -11.15
CA PHE A 176 17.40 -16.62 -11.04
C PHE A 176 17.80 -17.29 -12.37
N ARG A 177 17.34 -16.72 -13.48
CA ARG A 177 17.74 -17.09 -14.84
C ARG A 177 18.71 -16.05 -15.42
N ASP A 178 19.42 -16.41 -16.49
CA ASP A 178 20.13 -15.43 -17.31
C ASP A 178 19.21 -14.81 -18.40
N GLU A 179 19.79 -13.95 -19.23
CA GLU A 179 19.12 -13.37 -20.41
C GLU A 179 18.77 -14.41 -21.49
N HIS A 180 19.41 -15.58 -21.47
CA HIS A 180 19.15 -16.72 -22.34
C HIS A 180 18.16 -17.73 -21.74
N TYR A 181 17.62 -17.43 -20.56
CA TYR A 181 16.67 -18.25 -19.80
C TYR A 181 17.23 -19.56 -19.22
N ASN A 182 18.55 -19.68 -19.08
CA ASN A 182 19.21 -20.75 -18.34
C ASN A 182 19.05 -20.52 -16.83
N TRP A 183 19.01 -21.59 -16.05
CA TRP A 183 18.84 -21.53 -14.60
C TRP A 183 20.17 -21.53 -13.86
N GLY A 184 20.13 -21.08 -12.60
CA GLY A 184 21.28 -21.15 -11.70
C GLY A 184 22.11 -19.88 -11.68
N HIS A 185 21.54 -18.77 -12.13
CA HIS A 185 22.20 -17.47 -12.15
C HIS A 185 21.70 -16.57 -11.04
N MET A 186 22.56 -15.68 -10.54
CA MET A 186 22.17 -14.66 -9.60
C MET A 186 22.90 -13.36 -9.91
N GLY A 187 22.13 -12.29 -10.10
CA GLY A 187 22.65 -10.93 -10.23
C GLY A 187 22.16 -10.01 -9.12
N LEU A 188 22.54 -8.74 -9.21
CA LEU A 188 22.01 -7.69 -8.34
C LEU A 188 20.49 -7.61 -8.49
N GLY A 189 19.96 -7.74 -9.71
CA GLY A 189 18.52 -7.73 -9.96
C GLY A 189 17.78 -8.85 -9.21
N SER A 190 18.37 -10.05 -9.13
CA SER A 190 17.79 -11.17 -8.38
C SER A 190 17.67 -10.87 -6.89
N LEU A 191 18.68 -10.19 -6.31
CA LEU A 191 18.64 -9.73 -4.91
C LEU A 191 17.61 -8.62 -4.69
N VAL A 192 17.50 -7.68 -5.63
CA VAL A 192 16.50 -6.60 -5.59
C VAL A 192 15.10 -7.20 -5.59
N PHE A 193 14.82 -8.19 -6.44
CA PHE A 193 13.54 -8.89 -6.49
C PHE A 193 13.27 -9.68 -5.20
N LEU A 194 14.27 -10.41 -4.70
CA LEU A 194 14.16 -11.16 -3.45
C LEU A 194 13.83 -10.25 -2.25
N LEU A 195 14.54 -9.13 -2.13
CA LEU A 195 14.26 -8.12 -1.10
C LEU A 195 12.86 -7.55 -1.27
N ASN A 196 12.49 -7.17 -2.49
CA ASN A 196 11.18 -6.60 -2.78
C ASN A 196 10.04 -7.56 -2.39
N ILE A 197 10.09 -8.82 -2.85
CA ILE A 197 9.01 -9.78 -2.57
C ILE A 197 8.94 -10.14 -1.09
N THR A 198 10.09 -10.22 -0.40
CA THR A 198 10.14 -10.45 1.05
C THR A 198 9.44 -9.33 1.80
N LEU A 199 9.68 -8.07 1.41
CA LEU A 199 9.03 -6.90 2.01
C LEU A 199 7.53 -6.83 1.67
N ILE A 200 7.13 -7.22 0.44
CA ILE A 200 5.71 -7.31 0.04
C ILE A 200 4.98 -8.36 0.88
N TRP A 201 5.55 -9.54 1.09
CA TRP A 201 4.96 -10.57 1.96
C TRP A 201 4.91 -10.11 3.40
N ALA A 202 5.99 -9.51 3.92
CA ALA A 202 6.00 -8.98 5.28
C ALA A 202 4.92 -7.90 5.49
N TYR A 203 4.74 -6.98 4.54
CA TYR A 203 3.67 -5.99 4.57
C TYR A 203 2.28 -6.63 4.51
N THR A 204 2.06 -7.58 3.60
CA THR A 204 0.77 -8.24 3.43
C THR A 204 0.38 -9.04 4.67
N LEU A 205 1.31 -9.85 5.20
CA LEU A 205 1.08 -10.70 6.38
C LEU A 205 1.02 -9.91 7.70
N SER A 206 1.60 -8.72 7.77
CA SER A 206 1.49 -7.84 8.95
C SER A 206 0.14 -7.11 9.07
N CYS A 207 -0.76 -7.27 8.10
CA CYS A 207 -2.04 -6.56 8.09
C CYS A 207 -3.01 -7.06 9.20
N HIS A 208 -3.86 -6.15 9.70
CA HIS A 208 -4.97 -6.50 10.59
C HIS A 208 -5.95 -7.52 9.97
N SER A 209 -6.16 -7.48 8.65
CA SER A 209 -6.97 -8.48 7.94
C SER A 209 -6.37 -9.89 8.07
N CYS A 210 -5.04 -10.03 7.91
CA CYS A 210 -4.35 -11.31 8.13
C CYS A 210 -4.50 -11.76 9.58
N ARG A 211 -4.26 -10.86 10.54
CA ARG A 211 -4.42 -11.15 11.98
C ARG A 211 -5.83 -11.64 12.31
N HIS A 212 -6.86 -11.02 11.73
CA HIS A 212 -8.24 -11.42 11.90
C HIS A 212 -8.56 -12.77 11.23
N ILE A 213 -7.99 -13.07 10.07
CA ILE A 213 -8.17 -14.39 9.42
C ILE A 213 -7.57 -15.50 10.29
N VAL A 214 -6.37 -15.29 10.83
CA VAL A 214 -5.65 -16.31 11.62
C VAL A 214 -6.31 -16.53 12.99
N GLY A 215 -6.54 -15.47 13.76
CA GLY A 215 -7.02 -15.55 15.14
C GLY A 215 -8.50 -15.19 15.36
N GLY A 216 -9.22 -14.76 14.33
CA GLY A 216 -10.60 -14.30 14.45
C GLY A 216 -11.55 -15.42 14.87
N LYS A 217 -12.57 -15.02 15.64
CA LYS A 217 -13.64 -15.89 16.18
C LYS A 217 -13.15 -17.00 17.13
N LEU A 218 -11.90 -16.97 17.59
CA LEU A 218 -11.42 -17.90 18.61
C LEU A 218 -11.98 -17.50 19.98
N LYS A 219 -12.70 -18.42 20.62
CA LYS A 219 -13.20 -18.25 22.00
C LYS A 219 -12.26 -18.86 23.06
N HIS A 220 -11.41 -19.81 22.67
CA HIS A 220 -10.50 -20.53 23.57
C HIS A 220 -9.13 -20.70 22.92
N PHE A 221 -8.09 -20.04 23.42
CA PHE A 221 -6.74 -20.16 22.84
C PHE A 221 -6.08 -21.50 23.17
N SER A 222 -6.35 -22.07 24.35
CA SER A 222 -5.80 -23.36 24.79
C SER A 222 -6.22 -24.53 23.90
N LYS A 223 -7.43 -24.49 23.33
CA LYS A 223 -7.96 -25.52 22.41
C LYS A 223 -7.51 -25.34 20.96
N HIS A 224 -6.87 -24.22 20.63
CA HIS A 224 -6.42 -23.89 19.27
C HIS A 224 -4.96 -23.39 19.25
N PRO A 225 -3.99 -24.18 19.76
CA PRO A 225 -2.62 -23.72 19.97
C PRO A 225 -1.91 -23.30 18.67
N VAL A 226 -2.17 -23.98 17.54
CA VAL A 226 -1.57 -23.63 16.25
C VAL A 226 -2.05 -22.26 15.76
N ARG A 227 -3.36 -22.01 15.77
CA ARG A 227 -3.93 -20.71 15.37
C ARG A 227 -3.49 -19.60 16.31
N TYR A 228 -3.41 -19.87 17.61
CA TYR A 228 -2.90 -18.91 18.59
C TYR A 228 -1.43 -18.54 18.32
N ARG A 229 -0.56 -19.53 18.08
CA ARG A 229 0.85 -19.31 17.72
C ARG A 229 0.98 -18.48 16.44
N ALA A 230 0.23 -18.81 15.39
CA ALA A 230 0.22 -18.05 14.15
C ALA A 230 -0.27 -16.61 14.37
N TRP A 231 -1.31 -16.42 15.19
CA TRP A 231 -1.83 -15.09 15.54
C TRP A 231 -0.80 -14.26 16.33
N GLN A 232 -0.04 -14.87 17.24
CA GLN A 232 1.06 -14.19 17.94
C GLN A 232 2.17 -13.77 16.97
N TRP A 233 2.52 -14.61 16.00
CA TRP A 233 3.54 -14.31 14.99
C TRP A 233 3.11 -13.15 14.09
N VAL A 234 1.89 -13.20 13.57
CA VAL A 234 1.28 -12.10 12.82
C VAL A 234 1.15 -10.84 13.68
N GLY A 235 0.85 -11.00 14.97
CA GLY A 235 0.82 -9.89 15.93
C GLY A 235 2.14 -9.14 16.02
N LYS A 236 3.27 -9.85 16.14
CA LYS A 236 4.61 -9.25 16.15
C LYS A 236 4.93 -8.48 14.87
N LEU A 237 4.51 -9.01 13.71
CA LEU A 237 4.66 -8.33 12.43
C LEU A 237 3.76 -7.09 12.33
N ASN A 238 2.52 -7.20 12.83
CA ASN A 238 1.52 -6.14 12.83
C ASN A 238 1.95 -4.91 13.64
N ASP A 239 2.68 -5.09 14.74
CA ASP A 239 3.25 -3.97 15.51
C ASP A 239 4.23 -3.12 14.67
N ARG A 240 4.83 -3.71 13.63
CA ARG A 240 5.73 -3.04 12.68
C ARG A 240 5.08 -2.74 11.34
N HIS A 241 3.75 -2.85 11.22
CA HIS A 241 3.04 -2.74 9.95
C HIS A 241 3.33 -1.42 9.22
N MET A 242 3.41 -0.29 9.95
CA MET A 242 3.78 1.00 9.36
C MET A 242 5.18 0.97 8.73
N LEU A 243 6.17 0.40 9.42
CA LEU A 243 7.54 0.31 8.91
C LEU A 243 7.58 -0.57 7.65
N LEU A 244 6.90 -1.72 7.69
CA LEU A 244 6.82 -2.65 6.56
C LEU A 244 6.06 -2.04 5.38
N ALA A 245 5.06 -1.19 5.64
CA ALA A 245 4.33 -0.46 4.60
C ALA A 245 5.26 0.47 3.82
N TRP A 246 6.10 1.26 4.49
CA TRP A 246 7.09 2.12 3.83
C TRP A 246 8.22 1.34 3.18
N ALA A 247 8.77 0.34 3.88
CA ALA A 247 9.84 -0.48 3.33
C ALA A 247 9.41 -1.16 2.02
N SER A 248 8.19 -1.74 1.99
CA SER A 248 7.65 -2.35 0.76
C SER A 248 7.28 -1.33 -0.33
N LEU A 249 6.93 -0.09 0.04
CA LEU A 249 6.64 0.99 -0.91
C LEU A 249 7.93 1.46 -1.60
N VAL A 250 8.98 1.65 -0.82
CA VAL A 250 10.30 2.02 -1.33
C VAL A 250 10.90 0.87 -2.14
N SER A 251 10.83 -0.37 -1.65
CA SER A 251 11.40 -1.52 -2.37
C SER A 251 10.75 -1.76 -3.72
N VAL A 252 9.42 -1.58 -3.83
CA VAL A 252 8.73 -1.79 -5.11
C VAL A 252 9.07 -0.69 -6.12
N ALA A 253 9.21 0.55 -5.65
CA ALA A 253 9.70 1.64 -6.50
C ALA A 253 11.14 1.39 -6.96
N LEU A 254 12.02 0.95 -6.06
CA LEU A 254 13.40 0.61 -6.40
C LEU A 254 13.49 -0.59 -7.36
N ALA A 255 12.67 -1.62 -7.18
CA ALA A 255 12.64 -2.76 -8.07
C ALA A 255 12.15 -2.38 -9.48
N ASP A 256 11.08 -1.58 -9.59
CA ASP A 256 10.64 -1.05 -10.88
C ASP A 256 11.69 -0.13 -11.52
N PHE A 257 12.30 0.77 -10.74
CA PHE A 257 13.33 1.68 -11.24
C PHE A 257 14.58 0.93 -11.70
N TYR A 258 14.97 -0.12 -10.96
CA TYR A 258 16.06 -0.99 -11.35
C TYR A 258 15.81 -1.64 -12.71
N VAL A 259 14.62 -2.22 -12.92
CA VAL A 259 14.25 -2.80 -14.23
C VAL A 259 14.23 -1.73 -15.30
N TYR A 260 13.74 -0.52 -15.01
CA TYR A 260 13.79 0.60 -15.93
C TYR A 260 15.20 0.94 -16.39
N LEU A 261 16.16 1.02 -15.45
CA LEU A 261 17.55 1.32 -15.78
C LEU A 261 18.20 0.22 -16.64
N VAL A 262 17.92 -1.05 -16.34
CA VAL A 262 18.43 -2.18 -17.13
C VAL A 262 17.78 -2.22 -18.51
N ALA A 263 16.47 -2.06 -18.61
CA ALA A 263 15.74 -2.12 -19.86
C ALA A 263 16.05 -0.94 -20.80
N SER A 264 16.30 0.25 -20.24
CA SER A 264 16.72 1.43 -21.02
C SER A 264 18.20 1.42 -21.43
N GLY A 265 18.98 0.44 -20.97
CA GLY A 265 20.43 0.37 -21.21
C GLY A 265 21.24 1.43 -20.45
N ALA A 266 20.64 2.10 -19.46
CA ALA A 266 21.34 3.08 -18.62
C ALA A 266 22.22 2.43 -17.55
N PHE A 267 22.00 1.15 -17.26
CA PHE A 267 22.73 0.38 -16.26
C PHE A 267 22.79 -1.10 -16.65
N ASP A 268 23.98 -1.67 -16.69
CA ASP A 268 24.15 -3.11 -16.91
C ASP A 268 23.94 -3.87 -15.60
N ASP A 269 23.18 -4.98 -15.62
CA ASP A 269 22.98 -5.80 -14.42
C ASP A 269 24.30 -6.50 -14.00
N PRO A 270 24.85 -6.20 -12.80
CA PRO A 270 25.98 -6.93 -12.26
C PRO A 270 25.59 -8.38 -11.93
N ARG A 271 26.24 -9.32 -12.61
CA ARG A 271 26.08 -10.77 -12.37
C ARG A 271 27.10 -11.28 -11.36
N PHE A 272 26.69 -12.18 -10.48
CA PHE A 272 27.59 -12.88 -9.57
C PHE A 272 28.05 -14.22 -10.14
N PHE A 273 27.12 -14.99 -10.71
CA PHE A 273 27.33 -16.25 -11.42
C PHE A 273 26.12 -16.58 -12.29
#